data_AF-A0AAX2FP81-F1
#
_entry.id   AF-A0AAX2FP81-F1
#
_cell.length_a   1.000
_cell.length_b   1.000
_cell.length_c   1.000
_cell.angle_alpha   90.00
_cell.angle_beta   90.00
_cell.angle_gamma   90.00
#
_symmetry.space_group_name_H-M   'P 1'
#
loop_
_entity.id
_entity.type
_entity.pdbx_description
1 polymer ?
#
loop_
_entity_poly.entity_id
_entity_poly.type
_entity_poly.pdbx_seq_one_letter_code
_entity_poly.pdbx_strand_id
1 'polypeptide(L)'
;MNIKEVSKAVQAIRSAGNEDGIISIRGNEVHLNNETFESVLAEYRMKPIITNRDSKDLPHEVAFIHDNIVYYSLYTLERMEEKIGGILNSRKLNGSRESSGFSFK
;
A
#
# COMPACT_ATOMS: atom_id res chain seq x y z
N MET A 1 -2.93 13.46 30.43
CA MET A 1 -2.06 13.73 29.27
C MET A 1 -1.85 15.24 29.15
N ASN A 2 -0.60 15.70 29.11
CA ASN A 2 -0.23 17.12 28.99
C ASN A 2 0.42 17.42 27.62
N ILE A 3 0.61 18.70 27.30
CA ILE A 3 1.15 19.11 25.99
C ILE A 3 2.56 18.57 25.71
N LYS A 4 3.39 18.34 26.73
CA LYS A 4 4.73 17.75 26.56
C LYS A 4 4.64 16.28 26.18
N GLU A 5 3.71 15.54 26.79
CA GLU A 5 3.44 14.15 26.45
C GLU A 5 2.89 14.02 25.03
N VAL A 6 1.96 14.89 24.65
CA VAL A 6 1.44 14.98 23.27
C VAL A 6 2.58 15.27 22.28
N SER A 7 3.44 16.24 22.59
CA SER A 7 4.57 16.58 21.72
C SER A 7 5.56 15.42 21.54
N LYS A 8 5.81 14.64 22.59
CA LYS A 8 6.65 13.44 22.50
C LYS A 8 6.03 12.38 21.59
N ALA A 9 4.73 12.13 21.72
CA ALA A 9 4.02 11.18 20.86
C ALA A 9 4.06 11.61 19.39
N VAL A 10 3.84 12.91 19.12
CA VAL A 10 3.94 13.46 17.75
C VAL A 10 5.35 13.30 17.17
N GLN A 11 6.39 13.53 17.97
CA GLN A 11 7.78 13.33 17.52
C GLN A 11 8.06 11.86 17.21
N ALA A 12 7.63 10.93 18.07
CA ALA A 12 7.79 9.50 17.83
C ALA A 12 7.10 9.04 16.53
N ILE A 13 5.86 9.50 16.28
CA ILE A 13 5.14 9.19 15.04
C ILE A 13 5.84 9.79 13.82
N ARG A 14 6.39 11.02 13.92
CA ARG A 14 7.14 11.64 12.82
C ARG A 14 8.43 10.88 12.49
N SER A 15 9.15 10.41 13.51
CA SER A 15 10.33 9.56 13.31
C SER A 15 9.95 8.25 12.61
N ALA A 16 8.90 7.59 13.10
CA ALA A 16 8.38 6.37 12.47
C ALA A 16 7.86 6.61 11.04
N GLY A 17 7.34 7.80 10.74
CA GLY A 17 6.95 8.15 9.38
C GLY A 17 8.11 8.33 8.41
N ASN A 18 9.24 8.86 8.88
CA ASN A 18 10.43 9.04 8.08
C ASN A 18 11.21 7.73 7.87
N GLU A 19 11.25 6.85 8.88
CA GLU A 19 12.06 5.63 8.89
C GLU A 19 11.27 4.39 8.46
N ASP A 20 10.03 4.25 8.95
CA ASP A 20 9.22 3.04 8.78
C ASP A 20 8.07 3.23 7.78
N GLY A 21 7.88 4.43 7.25
CA GLY A 21 6.84 4.74 6.27
C GLY A 21 5.41 4.83 6.85
N ILE A 22 5.28 5.05 8.17
CA ILE A 22 4.00 5.28 8.83
C ILE A 22 3.54 6.73 8.62
N ILE A 23 2.53 6.95 7.78
CA ILE A 23 2.00 8.28 7.49
C ILE A 23 1.13 8.80 8.65
N SER A 24 0.24 7.95 9.18
CA SER A 24 -0.63 8.33 10.30
C SER A 24 -1.26 7.13 10.99
N ILE A 25 -1.64 7.31 12.27
CA ILE A 25 -2.41 6.31 13.04
C ILE A 25 -3.70 6.97 13.52
N ARG A 26 -4.85 6.31 13.29
CA ARG A 26 -6.19 6.77 13.68
C ARG A 26 -6.96 5.61 14.31
N GLY A 27 -7.11 5.60 15.63
CA GLY A 27 -7.73 4.46 16.31
C GLY A 27 -6.93 3.18 16.05
N ASN A 28 -7.57 2.18 15.44
CA ASN A 28 -6.95 0.93 15.01
C ASN A 28 -6.51 0.92 13.54
N GLU A 29 -6.51 2.07 12.87
CA GLU A 29 -6.10 2.21 11.47
C GLU A 29 -4.69 2.79 11.38
N VAL A 30 -3.84 2.15 10.58
CA VAL A 30 -2.46 2.57 10.31
C VAL A 30 -2.32 2.84 8.82
N HIS A 31 -2.11 4.12 8.50
CA HIS A 31 -1.85 4.58 7.14
C HIS A 31 -0.35 4.46 6.85
N LEU A 32 -0.01 3.66 5.85
CA LEU A 32 1.35 3.44 5.40
C LEU A 32 1.56 4.08 4.03
N ASN A 33 2.79 4.47 3.71
CA ASN A 33 3.17 4.70 2.32
C ASN A 33 3.07 3.39 1.52
N ASN A 34 3.07 3.49 0.19
CA ASN A 34 2.83 2.33 -0.65
C ASN A 34 3.96 1.27 -0.52
N GLU A 35 5.21 1.69 -0.39
CA GLU A 35 6.38 0.80 -0.29
C GLU A 35 6.34 -0.07 0.98
N THR A 36 6.11 0.56 2.13
CA THR A 36 5.97 -0.16 3.41
C THR A 36 4.74 -1.04 3.37
N PHE A 37 3.61 -0.54 2.86
CA PHE A 37 2.38 -1.33 2.76
C PHE A 37 2.58 -2.61 1.93
N GLU A 38 3.21 -2.50 0.75
CA GLU A 38 3.49 -3.64 -0.13
C GLU A 38 4.43 -4.65 0.54
N SER A 39 5.48 -4.18 1.22
CA SER A 39 6.42 -5.03 1.96
C SER A 39 5.71 -5.83 3.06
N VAL A 40 4.89 -5.15 3.86
CA VAL A 40 4.19 -5.75 5.00
C VAL A 40 3.07 -6.69 4.51
N LEU A 41 2.35 -6.33 3.45
CA LEU A 41 1.34 -7.19 2.82
C LEU A 41 1.95 -8.51 2.31
N ALA A 42 3.15 -8.45 1.73
CA ALA A 42 3.88 -9.63 1.26
C ALA A 42 4.34 -10.54 2.41
N GLU A 43 4.74 -9.95 3.54
CA GLU A 43 5.14 -10.69 4.75
C GLU A 43 3.96 -11.48 5.33
N TYR A 44 2.82 -10.84 5.53
CA TYR A 44 1.64 -11.50 6.09
C TYR A 44 0.89 -12.39 5.09
N ARG A 45 1.22 -12.31 3.79
CA ARG A 45 0.58 -13.07 2.69
C ARG A 45 -0.95 -12.96 2.70
N MET A 46 -1.45 -11.81 3.13
CA MET A 46 -2.89 -11.53 3.22
C MET A 46 -3.41 -11.11 1.85
N LYS A 47 -4.66 -11.47 1.55
CA LYS A 47 -5.35 -10.93 0.38
C LYS A 47 -5.85 -9.52 0.74
N PRO A 48 -5.41 -8.47 0.04
CA PRO A 48 -5.88 -7.12 0.34
C PRO A 48 -7.32 -6.92 -0.12
N ILE A 49 -8.00 -6.01 0.55
CA ILE A 49 -9.29 -5.44 0.16
C ILE A 49 -8.99 -4.16 -0.60
N ILE A 50 -9.60 -3.99 -1.78
CA ILE A 50 -9.45 -2.80 -2.61
C ILE A 50 -10.78 -2.07 -2.67
N THR A 51 -10.78 -0.81 -2.25
CA THR A 51 -11.96 0.06 -2.20
C THR A 51 -11.74 1.29 -3.07
N ASN A 52 -12.75 1.69 -3.84
CA ASN A 52 -12.71 2.93 -4.59
C ASN A 52 -13.09 4.11 -3.70
N ARG A 53 -12.40 5.23 -3.88
CA ARG A 53 -12.60 6.49 -3.16
C ARG A 53 -12.99 7.59 -4.14
N ASP A 54 -13.74 8.56 -3.64
CA ASP A 54 -14.08 9.78 -4.38
C ASP A 54 -12.90 10.77 -4.34
N SER A 55 -11.78 10.36 -4.96
CA SER A 55 -10.57 11.18 -5.10
C SER A 55 -10.01 10.98 -6.51
N LYS A 56 -9.71 12.08 -7.19
CA LYS A 56 -9.08 12.03 -8.53
C LYS A 56 -7.63 11.60 -8.46
N ASP A 57 -6.91 12.02 -7.42
CA ASP A 57 -5.47 11.77 -7.30
C ASP A 57 -5.19 10.40 -6.69
N LEU A 58 -5.97 9.99 -5.68
CA LEU A 58 -5.81 8.73 -4.96
C LEU A 58 -7.14 7.95 -4.92
N PRO A 59 -7.63 7.48 -6.09
CA PRO A 59 -8.94 6.85 -6.25
C PRO A 59 -9.04 5.48 -5.57
N HIS A 60 -7.93 4.88 -5.14
CA HIS A 60 -7.93 3.54 -4.57
C HIS A 60 -7.38 3.54 -3.15
N GLU A 61 -8.04 2.80 -2.28
CA GLU A 61 -7.53 2.41 -0.98
C GLU A 61 -7.37 0.91 -0.95
N VAL A 62 -6.25 0.47 -0.41
CA VAL A 62 -5.88 -0.93 -0.32
C VAL A 62 -5.58 -1.22 1.12
N ALA A 63 -6.25 -2.21 1.69
CA ALA A 63 -6.18 -2.50 3.10
C ALA A 63 -6.13 -4.00 3.40
N PHE A 64 -5.55 -4.35 4.54
CA PHE A 64 -5.68 -5.67 5.14
C PHE A 64 -5.78 -5.54 6.67
N ILE A 65 -6.32 -6.57 7.30
CA ILE A 65 -6.52 -6.60 8.75
C ILE A 65 -5.61 -7.66 9.35
N HIS A 66 -4.83 -7.29 10.35
CA HIS A 66 -4.01 -8.19 11.13
C HIS A 66 -4.09 -7.78 12.61
N ASP A 67 -4.34 -8.74 13.51
CA ASP A 67 -4.48 -8.51 14.95
C ASP A 67 -5.39 -7.33 15.34
N ASN A 68 -6.57 -7.26 14.71
CA ASN A 68 -7.57 -6.19 14.86
C ASN A 68 -7.09 -4.78 14.46
N ILE A 69 -5.93 -4.66 13.81
CA ILE A 69 -5.41 -3.44 13.23
C ILE A 69 -5.67 -3.45 11.72
N VAL A 70 -6.17 -2.34 11.20
CA VAL A 70 -6.36 -2.12 9.77
C VAL A 70 -5.13 -1.40 9.25
N TYR A 71 -4.36 -2.06 8.39
CA TYR A 71 -3.28 -1.42 7.65
C TYR A 71 -3.82 -1.02 6.29
N TYR A 72 -3.57 0.22 5.89
CA TYR A 72 -4.04 0.70 4.59
C TYR A 72 -3.05 1.65 3.93
N SER A 73 -3.15 1.74 2.61
CA SER A 73 -2.43 2.70 1.80
C SER A 73 -3.28 3.19 0.63
N LEU A 74 -2.98 4.39 0.16
CA LEU A 74 -3.73 5.08 -0.88
C LEU A 74 -2.95 5.07 -2.18
N TYR A 75 -3.61 4.73 -3.28
CA TYR A 75 -2.98 4.53 -4.57
C TYR A 75 -3.56 5.41 -5.66
N THR A 76 -2.67 5.88 -6.52
CA THR A 76 -3.02 6.43 -7.83
C THR A 76 -3.50 5.30 -8.74
N LEU A 77 -4.19 5.65 -9.83
CA LEU A 77 -4.56 4.68 -10.86
C LEU A 77 -3.33 3.99 -11.47
N GLU A 78 -2.29 4.77 -11.78
CA GLU A 78 -1.02 4.29 -12.35
C GLU A 78 -0.38 3.24 -11.44
N ARG A 79 -0.25 3.53 -10.15
CA ARG A 79 0.43 2.60 -9.22
C ARG A 79 -0.36 1.32 -8.98
N MET A 80 -1.70 1.38 -9.01
CA MET A 80 -2.52 0.16 -8.96
C MET A 80 -2.33 -0.75 -10.19
N GLU A 81 -2.09 -0.18 -11.37
CA GLU A 81 -1.81 -0.97 -12.57
C GLU A 81 -0.46 -1.68 -12.52
N GLU A 82 0.51 -1.11 -11.80
CA GLU A 82 1.90 -1.58 -11.81
C GLU A 82 2.17 -2.74 -10.85
N LYS A 83 1.62 -2.75 -9.62
CA LYS A 83 2.31 -3.48 -8.53
C LYS A 83 1.52 -4.29 -7.52
N ILE A 84 0.19 -4.18 -7.40
CA ILE A 84 -0.47 -4.95 -6.33
C ILE A 84 -0.61 -6.44 -6.69
N GLY A 85 0.43 -7.20 -6.33
CA GLY A 85 0.38 -8.63 -6.09
C GLY A 85 0.82 -9.56 -7.25
N GLY A 86 1.63 -9.10 -8.21
CA GLY A 86 2.04 -9.95 -9.34
C GLY A 86 0.86 -10.40 -10.24
N ILE A 87 -0.34 -9.88 -9.98
CA ILE A 87 -1.46 -9.92 -10.91
C ILE A 87 -1.20 -8.77 -11.86
N LEU A 88 -0.48 -9.08 -12.94
CA LEU A 88 -0.46 -8.24 -14.13
C LEU A 88 -1.92 -7.89 -14.43
N ASN A 89 -2.28 -6.61 -14.38
CA ASN A 89 -3.60 -6.17 -14.78
C ASN A 89 -3.78 -6.65 -16.23
N SER A 90 -4.56 -7.71 -16.43
CA SER A 90 -4.71 -8.39 -17.74
C SER A 90 -5.26 -7.47 -18.82
N ARG A 91 -5.66 -6.25 -18.46
CA ARG A 91 -6.05 -5.17 -19.37
C ARG A 91 -4.90 -4.54 -20.17
N LYS A 92 -3.63 -4.80 -19.82
CA LYS A 92 -2.45 -4.37 -20.61
C LYS A 92 -1.79 -5.49 -21.43
N LEU A 93 -2.47 -6.62 -21.66
CA LEU A 93 -2.01 -7.69 -22.56
C LEU A 93 -2.61 -7.62 -23.98
N ASN A 94 -3.33 -6.56 -24.33
CA ASN A 94 -3.79 -6.29 -25.71
C ASN A 94 -2.91 -5.23 -26.41
N GLY A 95 -1.59 -5.38 -26.31
CA GLY A 95 -0.63 -4.57 -27.04
C GLY A 95 0.72 -5.27 -27.11
N SER A 96 0.92 -6.06 -28.16
CA SER A 96 2.23 -6.57 -28.61
C SER A 96 2.92 -7.57 -27.69
N ARG A 97 2.37 -8.79 -27.61
CA ARG A 97 3.20 -9.99 -27.37
C ARG A 97 3.75 -10.45 -28.73
N GLU A 98 4.84 -9.84 -29.18
CA GLU A 98 5.70 -10.55 -30.12
C GLU A 98 6.26 -11.77 -29.38
N SER A 99 5.95 -12.96 -29.88
CA SER A 99 6.49 -14.20 -29.35
C SER A 99 8.00 -14.21 -29.59
N SER A 100 8.80 -13.92 -28.57
CA SER A 100 10.18 -14.35 -28.55
C SER A 100 10.17 -15.87 -28.39
N GLY A 101 10.31 -16.56 -29.53
CA GLY A 101 10.44 -18.01 -29.59
C GLY A 101 11.66 -18.46 -28.80
N PHE A 102 11.42 -19.22 -27.72
CA PHE A 102 12.45 -20.04 -27.11
C PHE A 102 12.69 -21.25 -28.01
N SER A 103 13.72 -21.18 -28.84
CA SER A 103 14.28 -22.35 -29.53
C SER A 103 15.21 -23.06 -28.56
N PHE A 104 14.79 -24.21 -28.03
CA PHE A 104 15.70 -25.15 -27.40
C PHE A 104 16.52 -25.86 -28.49
N LYS A 105 17.85 -25.74 -28.41
CA LYS A 105 18.77 -26.68 -29.06
C LYS A 105 20.01 -26.86 -28.20
#